data_AF-A0A143Y3J4-F1
#
_entry.id   AF-A0A143Y3J4-F1
#
_cell.length_a   1.000
_cell.length_b   1.000
_cell.length_c   1.000
_cell.angle_alpha   90.00
_cell.angle_beta   90.00
_cell.angle_gamma   90.00
#
_symmetry.space_group_name_H-M   'P 1'
#
loop_
_entity.id
_entity.type
_entity.pdbx_description
1 polymer ?
#
loop_
_entity_poly.entity_id
_entity_poly.type
_entity_poly.pdbx_seq_one_letter_code
_entity_poly.pdbx_strand_id
1 'polypeptide(L)'
;MRAKPIPMEEQCKLVLECRQSGLSDYHWCLEHDIKPGTFYNWVKRLRKAGTYTIPDPAGRDTYTAMPRQDILQVELKDPQTRISCWQ
;
A
#
# COMPACT_ATOMS: atom_id res chain seq x y z
N MET A 1 -22.94 16.61 -15.23
CA MET A 1 -23.60 15.28 -15.25
C MET A 1 -23.02 14.46 -14.12
N ARG A 2 -23.83 13.80 -13.27
CA ARG A 2 -23.30 12.84 -12.28
C ARG A 2 -22.86 11.59 -13.02
N ALA A 3 -21.61 11.18 -12.84
CA ALA A 3 -21.16 9.88 -13.30
C ALA A 3 -22.04 8.79 -12.66
N LYS A 4 -22.39 7.78 -13.45
CA LYS A 4 -23.17 6.64 -12.95
C LYS A 4 -22.36 5.95 -11.85
N PRO A 5 -22.97 5.62 -10.69
CA PRO A 5 -22.26 4.92 -9.64
C PRO A 5 -21.81 3.54 -10.14
N ILE A 6 -20.53 3.23 -9.98
CA ILE A 6 -19.96 1.93 -10.34
C ILE A 6 -20.66 0.84 -9.50
N PRO A 7 -21.24 -0.21 -10.11
CA PRO A 7 -21.92 -1.28 -9.40
C PRO A 7 -20.94 -2.08 -8.53
N MET A 8 -21.48 -2.74 -7.50
CA MET A 8 -20.67 -3.45 -6.50
C MET A 8 -19.82 -4.58 -7.09
N GLU A 9 -20.30 -5.25 -8.14
CA GLU A 9 -19.54 -6.29 -8.85
C GLU A 9 -18.29 -5.70 -9.52
N GLU A 10 -18.43 -4.55 -10.17
CA GLU A 10 -17.32 -3.86 -10.83
C GLU A 10 -16.35 -3.27 -9.81
N GLN A 11 -16.84 -2.77 -8.66
CA GLN A 11 -15.98 -2.41 -7.53
C GLN A 11 -15.11 -3.59 -7.07
N CYS A 12 -15.68 -4.80 -7.01
CA CYS A 12 -14.92 -5.98 -6.63
C CYS A 12 -13.86 -6.35 -7.68
N LYS A 13 -14.18 -6.26 -8.99
CA LYS A 13 -13.22 -6.49 -10.08
C LYS A 13 -12.02 -5.55 -9.98
N LEU A 14 -12.28 -4.25 -9.83
CA LEU A 14 -11.24 -3.23 -9.67
C LEU A 14 -10.36 -3.48 -8.44
N VAL A 15 -10.95 -3.89 -7.32
CA VAL A 15 -10.17 -4.24 -6.11
C VAL A 15 -9.30 -5.47 -6.35
N LEU A 16 -9.79 -6.49 -7.07
CA LEU A 16 -8.99 -7.67 -7.41
C LEU A 16 -7.86 -7.34 -8.40
N GLU A 17 -8.13 -6.52 -9.41
CA GLU A 17 -7.14 -6.04 -10.37
C GLU A 17 -6.05 -5.22 -9.68
N CYS A 18 -6.43 -4.32 -8.76
CA CYS A 18 -5.49 -3.59 -7.93
C CYS A 18 -4.54 -4.52 -7.19
N ARG A 19 -5.02 -5.66 -6.65
CA ARG A 19 -4.19 -6.62 -5.93
C ARG A 19 -3.35 -7.51 -6.82
N GLN A 20 -3.82 -7.81 -8.03
CA GLN A 20 -3.04 -8.54 -9.03
C GLN A 20 -1.95 -7.66 -9.66
N SER A 21 -2.13 -6.33 -9.66
CA SER A 21 -1.16 -5.39 -10.23
C SER A 21 0.20 -5.40 -9.51
N GLY A 22 0.24 -5.83 -8.25
CA GLY A 22 1.44 -5.76 -7.40
C GLY A 22 1.83 -4.33 -7.00
N LEU A 23 1.05 -3.32 -7.39
CA LEU A 23 1.24 -1.93 -7.01
C LEU A 23 0.58 -1.64 -5.66
N SER A 24 1.01 -0.56 -4.99
CA SER A 24 0.29 -0.07 -3.81
C SER A 24 -1.11 0.42 -4.20
N ASP A 25 -2.09 0.22 -3.31
CA ASP A 25 -3.48 0.67 -3.53
C ASP A 25 -3.54 2.16 -3.96
N TYR A 26 -2.67 3.00 -3.38
CA TYR A 26 -2.60 4.42 -3.71
C TYR A 26 -2.11 4.68 -5.14
N HIS A 27 -1.02 4.04 -5.55
CA HIS A 27 -0.44 4.24 -6.88
C HIS A 27 -1.36 3.70 -7.97
N TRP A 28 -1.94 2.52 -7.77
CA TRP A 28 -2.93 1.94 -8.69
C TRP A 28 -4.14 2.87 -8.87
N CYS A 29 -4.63 3.47 -7.77
CA CYS A 29 -5.71 4.46 -7.85
C CYS A 29 -5.36 5.65 -8.73
N LEU A 30 -4.14 6.17 -8.67
CA LEU A 30 -3.70 7.30 -9.50
C LEU A 30 -3.65 6.93 -10.99
N GLU A 31 -3.09 5.77 -11.33
CA GLU A 31 -3.00 5.29 -12.72
C GLU A 31 -4.38 5.04 -13.34
N HIS A 32 -5.36 4.63 -12.54
CA HIS A 32 -6.72 4.33 -12.97
C HIS A 32 -7.71 5.51 -12.83
N ASP A 33 -7.21 6.72 -12.51
CA ASP A 33 -8.02 7.94 -12.25
C ASP A 33 -9.09 7.75 -11.16
N ILE A 34 -8.86 6.83 -10.22
CA ILE A 34 -9.74 6.56 -9.10
C ILE A 34 -9.25 7.35 -7.90
N LYS A 35 -10.13 8.12 -7.27
CA LYS A 35 -9.77 8.80 -6.01
C LYS A 35 -9.51 7.74 -4.93
N PRO A 36 -8.36 7.74 -4.24
CA PRO A 36 -8.05 6.75 -3.19
C PRO A 36 -9.14 6.67 -2.10
N GLY A 37 -9.72 7.81 -1.71
CA GLY A 37 -10.84 7.83 -0.77
C GLY A 37 -12.08 7.07 -1.25
N THR A 38 -12.38 7.10 -2.55
CA THR A 38 -13.47 6.32 -3.15
C THR A 38 -13.15 4.83 -3.12
N PHE A 39 -11.91 4.46 -3.46
CA PHE A 39 -11.44 3.08 -3.42
C PHE A 39 -11.55 2.46 -2.02
N TYR A 40 -11.05 3.14 -0.99
CA TYR A 40 -11.15 2.65 0.38
C TYR A 40 -12.60 2.55 0.87
N ASN A 41 -13.49 3.43 0.41
CA ASN A 41 -14.92 3.32 0.66
C ASN A 41 -15.54 2.07 0.01
N TRP A 42 -15.14 1.71 -1.20
CA TRP A 42 -15.56 0.46 -1.84
C TRP A 42 -15.08 -0.77 -1.07
N VAL A 43 -13.79 -0.83 -0.73
CA VAL A 43 -13.21 -1.92 0.08
C VAL A 43 -13.97 -2.08 1.40
N LYS A 44 -14.27 -0.98 2.10
CA LYS A 44 -15.05 -1.00 3.35
C LYS A 44 -16.46 -1.56 3.15
N ARG A 45 -17.15 -1.14 2.09
CA ARG A 45 -18.52 -1.60 1.78
C ARG A 45 -18.54 -3.08 1.40
N LEU A 46 -17.58 -3.53 0.59
CA LEU A 46 -17.42 -4.92 0.20
C LEU A 46 -17.15 -5.83 1.42
N ARG A 47 -16.28 -5.41 2.35
CA ARG A 47 -16.05 -6.14 3.62
C ARG A 47 -17.31 -6.23 4.48
N LYS A 48 -18.07 -5.13 4.57
CA LYS A 48 -19.33 -5.10 5.34
C LYS A 48 -20.41 -5.99 4.73
N ALA A 49 -20.45 -6.12 3.40
CA ALA A 49 -21.44 -6.94 2.73
C ALA A 49 -21.18 -8.45 2.91
N GLY A 50 -19.94 -8.86 3.20
CA GLY A 50 -19.58 -10.26 3.48
C GLY A 50 -19.71 -11.22 2.29
N THR A 51 -20.18 -10.74 1.14
CA THR A 51 -20.38 -11.54 -0.08
C THR A 51 -19.08 -11.79 -0.85
N TYR A 52 -18.08 -10.92 -0.69
CA TYR A 52 -16.82 -10.98 -1.45
C TYR A 52 -15.62 -11.11 -0.50
N THR A 53 -14.81 -12.14 -0.72
CA THR A 53 -13.52 -12.31 -0.02
C THR A 53 -12.52 -11.32 -0.61
N ILE A 54 -12.34 -10.18 0.04
CA ILE A 54 -11.33 -9.20 -0.38
C ILE A 54 -9.97 -9.62 0.18
N PRO A 55 -8.94 -9.79 -0.67
CA PRO A 55 -7.58 -10.10 -0.21
C PRO A 55 -7.03 -9.01 0.72
N ASP A 56 -5.99 -9.32 1.50
CA ASP A 56 -5.26 -8.29 2.25
C ASP A 56 -4.49 -7.35 1.31
N PRO A 57 -4.22 -6.09 1.71
CA PRO A 57 -3.46 -5.13 0.92
C PRO A 57 -2.13 -5.68 0.46
N ALA A 58 -1.81 -5.46 -0.83
CA ALA A 58 -0.47 -5.66 -1.34
C ALA A 58 0.47 -4.74 -0.53
N GLY A 59 1.36 -5.34 0.27
CA GLY A 59 2.28 -4.60 1.14
C GLY A 59 2.05 -4.72 2.64
N ARG A 60 1.08 -5.51 3.14
CA ARG A 60 1.08 -5.88 4.57
C ARG A 60 2.12 -6.93 4.93
N ASP A 61 2.69 -7.63 3.96
CA ASP A 61 3.75 -8.60 4.20
C ASP A 61 5.10 -7.93 4.54
N THR A 62 5.28 -6.66 4.22
CA THR A 62 6.61 -6.01 4.33
C THR A 62 6.90 -5.32 5.66
N TYR A 63 5.98 -5.28 6.63
CA TYR A 63 6.36 -4.88 8.00
C TYR A 63 6.91 -6.06 8.82
N THR A 64 6.51 -7.29 8.49
CA THR A 64 7.08 -8.53 9.07
C THR A 64 8.19 -9.13 8.21
N ALA A 65 8.30 -8.74 6.94
CA ALA A 65 9.45 -8.97 6.08
C ALA A 65 10.01 -7.64 5.57
N MET A 66 10.52 -6.79 6.47
CA MET A 66 11.70 -6.05 6.04
C MET A 66 12.74 -7.14 5.72
N PRO A 67 13.31 -7.20 4.50
CA PRO A 67 14.53 -7.98 4.32
C PRO A 67 15.50 -7.44 5.37
N ARG A 68 15.91 -8.32 6.27
CA ARG A 68 16.99 -8.10 7.23
C ARG A 68 18.05 -7.31 6.48
N GLN A 69 18.20 -6.01 6.78
CA GLN A 69 19.24 -5.22 6.15
C GLN A 69 20.52 -6.02 6.39
N ASP A 70 21.19 -6.46 5.33
CA ASP A 70 22.49 -7.08 5.46
C ASP A 70 23.43 -5.94 5.85
N ILE A 71 23.47 -5.66 7.15
CA ILE A 71 24.39 -4.70 7.73
C ILE A 71 25.74 -5.37 7.62
N LEU A 72 26.41 -5.17 6.49
CA LEU A 72 27.84 -5.40 6.37
C LEU A 72 28.49 -4.63 7.52
N GLN A 73 29.01 -5.35 8.51
CA GLN A 73 29.84 -4.77 9.57
C GLN A 73 31.07 -4.19 8.88
N VAL A 74 30.99 -2.93 8.48
CA VAL A 74 32.16 -2.14 8.18
C VAL A 74 32.83 -1.91 9.52
N GLU A 75 33.98 -2.54 9.73
CA GLU A 75 34.87 -2.27 10.85
C GLU A 75 35.34 -0.81 10.74
N LEU A 76 34.59 0.10 11.36
CA LEU A 76 35.00 1.47 11.54
C LEU A 76 36.19 1.46 12.51
N LYS A 77 37.39 1.55 11.95
CA LYS A 77 38.58 1.91 12.72
C LYS A 77 38.43 3.38 13.11
N ASP A 78 37.81 3.62 14.25
CA ASP A 78 37.90 4.89 14.96
C ASP A 78 39.40 5.13 15.32
N PRO A 79 39.88 6.38 15.48
CA PRO A 79 39.06 7.45 16.03
C PRO A 79 39.21 8.84 15.43
N GLN A 80 38.30 9.70 15.88
CA GLN A 80 38.54 11.12 16.09
C GLN A 80 38.04 12.03 14.96
N THR A 81 36.73 12.22 14.89
CA THR A 81 36.20 13.54 14.51
C THR A 81 35.02 13.87 15.42
N ARG A 82 35.28 14.77 16.38
CA ARG A 82 34.26 15.39 17.24
C ARG A 82 33.22 16.08 16.35
N ILE A 83 32.06 15.47 16.16
CA ILE A 83 30.88 16.20 15.68
C ILE A 83 30.33 16.92 16.90
N SER A 84 30.66 18.21 17.01
CA SER A 84 30.01 19.12 17.94
C SER A 84 28.54 19.19 17.58
N CYS A 85 27.67 18.79 18.51
CA CYS A 85 26.27 19.14 18.48
C CYS A 85 26.16 20.66 18.54
N TRP A 86 25.51 21.26 17.55
CA TRP A 86 25.15 22.67 17.58
C TRP A 86 24.18 22.91 18.74
N GLN A 87 24.68 23.55 19.80
CA GLN A 87 23.91 24.42 20.68
C GLN A 87 24.72 25.69 20.93
#